data_AF-A0A3S1S3E4-F1
#
_entry.id   AF-A0A3S1S3E4-F1
#
_cell.length_a   1.000
_cell.length_b   1.000
_cell.length_c   1.000
_cell.angle_alpha   90.00
_cell.angle_beta   90.00
_cell.angle_gamma   90.00
#
_symmetry.space_group_name_H-M   'P 1'
#
loop_
_entity.id
_entity.type
_entity.pdbx_description
1 polymer ?
#
loop_
_entity_poly.entity_id
_entity_poly.type
_entity_poly.pdbx_seq_one_letter_code
_entity_poly.pdbx_strand_id
1 'polypeptide(L)'
;CLSARDLARYGLLFARKGEGIDGRRVGDAAFIEQTRYNPGLPMPKPRDWMRYSRQMTTDGTWLGHGGYAGQYMLANPDTGIVVVYFGVLENTGDPDPDPNFQGPLVKMMAKLAAEV
;
A
#
# COMPACT_ATOMS: atom_id res chain seq x y z
N CYS A 1 -7.95 8.84 13.53
CA CYS A 1 -7.72 9.35 12.16
C CYS A 1 -6.29 9.88 12.06
N LEU A 2 -5.69 9.85 10.86
CA LEU A 2 -4.32 10.33 10.59
C LEU A 2 -4.37 11.39 9.49
N SER A 3 -3.42 12.33 9.48
CA SER A 3 -3.17 13.17 8.32
C SER A 3 -2.48 12.35 7.22
N ALA A 4 -2.48 12.85 5.96
CA ALA A 4 -1.78 12.17 4.87
C ALA A 4 -0.28 12.02 5.19
N ARG A 5 0.30 13.04 5.84
CA ARG A 5 1.69 13.02 6.27
C ARG A 5 1.95 11.96 7.34
N ASP A 6 1.04 11.79 8.30
CA ASP A 6 1.19 10.80 9.37
C ASP A 6 0.98 9.38 8.85
N LEU A 7 0.05 9.17 7.92
CA LEU A 7 -0.07 7.89 7.23
C LEU A 7 1.17 7.58 6.39
N ALA A 8 1.80 8.60 5.76
CA ALA A 8 3.07 8.40 5.08
C ALA A 8 4.21 8.04 6.06
N ARG A 9 4.24 8.62 7.27
CA ARG A 9 5.18 8.23 8.33
C ARG A 9 4.98 6.78 8.78
N TYR A 10 3.72 6.34 8.89
CA TYR A 10 3.41 4.95 9.14
C TYR A 10 3.88 4.05 7.98
N GLY A 11 3.61 4.45 6.73
CA GLY A 11 4.09 3.75 5.53
C GLY A 11 5.62 3.62 5.46
N LEU A 12 6.35 4.62 5.97
CA LEU A 12 7.81 4.60 6.01
C LEU A 12 8.36 3.48 6.89
N LEU A 13 7.58 2.96 7.84
CA LEU A 13 7.98 1.77 8.60
C LEU A 13 8.10 0.55 7.67
N PHE A 14 7.23 0.40 6.67
CA PHE A 14 7.35 -0.67 5.68
C PHE A 14 8.48 -0.41 4.70
N ALA A 15 8.59 0.82 4.19
CA ALA A 15 9.63 1.22 3.26
C ALA A 15 11.05 1.05 3.87
N ARG A 16 11.17 1.20 5.20
CA ARG A 16 12.41 0.99 5.96
C ARG A 16 12.50 -0.38 6.63
N LYS A 17 11.69 -1.35 6.18
CA LYS A 17 11.73 -2.74 6.65
C LYS A 17 11.64 -2.88 8.18
N GLY A 18 10.76 -2.09 8.79
CA GLY A 18 10.44 -2.11 10.22
C GLY A 18 11.34 -1.21 11.08
N GLU A 19 12.24 -0.42 10.49
CA GLU A 19 13.08 0.52 11.22
C GLU A 19 12.38 1.87 11.45
N GLY A 20 12.30 2.26 12.72
CA GLY A 20 11.78 3.54 13.19
C GLY A 20 12.88 4.58 13.37
N ILE A 21 12.70 5.47 14.35
CA ILE A 21 13.66 6.52 14.69
C ILE A 21 14.83 5.91 15.49
N ASP A 22 16.03 6.44 15.29
CA ASP A 22 17.27 6.03 15.98
C ASP A 22 17.57 4.53 15.90
N GLY A 23 17.27 3.91 14.76
CA GLY A 23 17.48 2.48 14.52
C GLY A 23 16.54 1.56 15.32
N ARG A 24 15.54 2.12 16.01
CA ARG A 24 14.57 1.31 16.77
C ARG A 24 13.79 0.40 15.84
N ARG A 25 13.90 -0.91 16.04
CA ARG A 25 13.04 -1.90 15.37
C ARG A 25 11.62 -1.84 15.95
N VAL A 26 10.65 -1.58 15.08
CA VAL A 26 9.21 -1.61 15.38
C VAL A 26 8.45 -2.62 14.51
N GLY A 27 9.09 -3.14 13.46
CA GLY A 27 8.58 -4.23 12.64
C GLY A 27 9.68 -5.23 12.30
N ASP A 28 9.27 -6.41 11.86
CA ASP A 28 10.18 -7.49 11.46
C ASP A 28 10.45 -7.41 9.94
N ALA A 29 11.72 -7.24 9.57
CA ALA A 29 12.12 -7.10 8.18
C ALA A 29 11.81 -8.37 7.37
N ALA A 30 12.00 -9.56 7.95
CA ALA A 30 11.73 -10.81 7.26
C ALA A 30 10.24 -11.01 6.99
N PHE A 31 9.37 -10.63 7.93
CA PHE A 31 7.92 -10.65 7.79
C PHE A 31 7.45 -9.69 6.68
N ILE A 32 8.03 -8.49 6.62
CA ILE A 32 7.74 -7.50 5.56
C ILE A 32 8.11 -8.05 4.18
N GLU A 33 9.30 -8.63 4.03
CA GLU A 33 9.76 -9.25 2.77
C GLU A 33 8.93 -10.49 2.41
N GLN A 34 8.61 -11.36 3.37
CA GLN A 34 7.73 -12.51 3.15
C GLN A 34 6.31 -12.09 2.72
N THR A 35 5.84 -10.93 3.19
CA THR A 35 4.53 -10.40 2.77
C THR A 35 4.55 -10.01 1.28
N ARG A 36 5.67 -9.49 0.77
CA ARG A 36 5.87 -9.22 -0.67
C ARG A 36 5.98 -10.53 -1.47
N TYR A 37 6.84 -11.46 -1.03
CA TYR A 37 7.19 -12.64 -1.83
C TYR A 37 6.19 -13.80 -1.74
N ASN A 38 5.38 -13.86 -0.68
CA ASN A 38 4.31 -14.86 -0.53
C ASN A 38 2.96 -14.18 -0.25
N PRO A 39 2.39 -13.51 -1.27
CA PRO A 39 1.40 -12.48 -1.05
C PRO A 39 -0.05 -12.98 -1.01
N GLY A 40 -0.29 -14.30 -0.99
CA GLY A 40 -1.64 -14.87 -0.94
C GLY A 40 -2.36 -14.94 -2.29
N LEU A 41 -3.70 -14.97 -2.23
CA LEU A 41 -4.56 -15.09 -3.41
C LEU A 41 -4.62 -13.76 -4.18
N PRO A 42 -4.84 -13.81 -5.51
CA PRO A 42 -5.10 -12.60 -6.29
C PRO A 42 -6.40 -11.92 -5.83
N MET A 43 -6.42 -10.59 -5.90
CA MET A 43 -7.65 -9.82 -5.72
C MET A 43 -8.67 -10.13 -6.84
N PRO A 44 -9.97 -9.88 -6.64
CA PRO A 44 -10.94 -9.99 -7.73
C PRO A 44 -10.61 -9.05 -8.91
N LYS A 45 -11.01 -9.46 -10.12
CA LYS A 45 -10.95 -8.59 -11.31
C LYS A 45 -11.69 -7.27 -11.05
N PRO A 46 -11.21 -6.14 -11.62
CA PRO A 46 -10.08 -5.97 -12.54
C PRO A 46 -8.71 -5.78 -11.84
N ARG A 47 -8.61 -6.13 -10.56
CA ARG A 47 -7.43 -5.88 -9.72
C ARG A 47 -6.60 -7.14 -9.44
N ASP A 48 -6.80 -8.20 -10.21
CA ASP A 48 -6.17 -9.52 -10.07
C ASP A 48 -4.65 -9.55 -10.28
N TRP A 49 -4.08 -8.43 -10.74
CA TRP A 49 -2.64 -8.19 -10.74
C TRP A 49 -2.07 -7.89 -9.34
N MET A 50 -2.91 -7.53 -8.36
CA MET A 50 -2.54 -7.44 -6.94
C MET A 50 -2.89 -8.74 -6.22
N ARG A 51 -2.09 -9.11 -5.23
CA ARG A 51 -2.38 -10.22 -4.31
C ARG A 51 -2.55 -9.70 -2.88
N TYR A 52 -3.31 -10.42 -2.05
CA TYR A 52 -3.63 -10.00 -0.68
C TYR A 52 -3.30 -11.07 0.36
N SER A 53 -2.50 -10.68 1.36
CA SER A 53 -2.24 -11.47 2.57
C SER A 53 -1.79 -10.55 3.70
N ARG A 54 -1.89 -11.02 4.96
CA ARG A 54 -1.35 -10.29 6.14
C ARG A 54 -1.82 -8.83 6.24
N GLN A 55 -3.06 -8.57 5.85
CA GLN A 55 -3.65 -7.24 5.82
C GLN A 55 -2.91 -6.26 4.89
N MET A 56 -2.31 -6.76 3.80
CA MET A 56 -1.64 -5.95 2.78
C MET A 56 -1.98 -6.47 1.39
N THR A 57 -2.16 -5.55 0.46
CA THR A 57 -2.06 -5.81 -0.98
C THR A 57 -0.62 -5.60 -1.46
N THR A 58 -0.20 -6.34 -2.49
CA THR A 58 1.13 -6.22 -3.09
C THR A 58 1.14 -6.82 -4.50
N ASP A 59 2.08 -6.41 -5.34
CA ASP A 59 2.46 -7.09 -6.60
C ASP A 59 3.82 -7.82 -6.52
N GLY A 60 4.42 -7.86 -5.32
CA GLY A 60 5.77 -8.35 -5.06
C GLY A 60 6.83 -7.25 -4.93
N THR A 61 6.56 -6.03 -5.41
CA THR A 61 7.49 -4.89 -5.32
C THR A 61 7.14 -3.95 -4.16
N TRP A 62 5.88 -3.60 -4.00
CA TRP A 62 5.43 -2.66 -2.97
C TRP A 62 4.46 -3.32 -1.99
N LEU A 63 4.24 -2.69 -0.84
CA LEU A 63 3.23 -3.07 0.14
C LEU A 63 2.21 -1.95 0.24
N GLY A 64 0.92 -2.26 0.15
CA GLY A 64 -0.11 -1.24 0.23
C GLY A 64 -1.38 -1.72 0.90
N HIS A 65 -2.23 -0.77 1.29
CA HIS A 65 -3.53 -1.06 1.87
C HIS A 65 -4.54 0.00 1.47
N GLY A 66 -5.70 -0.46 1.00
CA GLY A 66 -6.82 0.40 0.66
C GLY A 66 -7.77 0.60 1.83
N GLY A 67 -8.44 1.74 1.88
CA GLY A 67 -9.55 2.00 2.80
C GLY A 67 -10.83 2.31 2.03
N TYR A 68 -11.95 2.16 2.72
CA TYR A 68 -13.26 2.66 2.29
C TYR A 68 -13.18 4.14 1.89
N ALA A 69 -13.97 4.60 0.92
CA ALA A 69 -13.90 5.94 0.34
C ALA A 69 -12.63 6.25 -0.47
N GLY A 70 -12.05 5.24 -1.13
CA GLY A 70 -10.92 5.45 -2.04
C GLY A 70 -9.57 5.78 -1.38
N GLN A 71 -9.41 5.54 -0.07
CA GLN A 71 -8.12 5.76 0.60
C GLN A 71 -7.11 4.72 0.13
N TYR A 72 -5.83 5.10 0.04
CA TYR A 72 -4.76 4.14 -0.22
C TYR A 72 -3.42 4.62 0.33
N MET A 73 -2.63 3.69 0.89
CA MET A 73 -1.21 3.88 1.20
C MET A 73 -0.42 2.80 0.49
N LEU A 74 0.69 3.19 -0.15
CA LEU A 74 1.63 2.30 -0.82
C LEU A 74 3.05 2.66 -0.40
N ALA A 75 3.83 1.67 -0.02
CA ALA A 75 5.23 1.80 0.36
C ALA A 75 6.09 0.86 -0.50
N ASN A 76 7.17 1.36 -1.08
CA ASN A 76 8.16 0.58 -1.81
C ASN A 76 9.44 0.44 -0.98
N PRO A 77 9.73 -0.75 -0.42
CA PRO A 77 10.95 -0.97 0.35
C PRO A 77 12.25 -0.91 -0.46
N ASP A 78 12.18 -0.97 -1.79
CA ASP A 78 13.37 -0.94 -2.65
C ASP A 78 13.86 0.50 -2.91
N THR A 79 12.95 1.48 -2.92
CA THR A 79 13.26 2.91 -3.12
C THR A 79 13.14 3.74 -1.84
N GLY A 80 12.50 3.21 -0.80
CA GLY A 80 12.20 3.95 0.41
C GLY A 80 11.04 4.96 0.27
N ILE A 81 10.32 4.95 -0.85
CA ILE A 81 9.25 5.91 -1.16
C ILE A 81 7.89 5.40 -0.68
N VAL A 82 7.09 6.33 -0.17
CA VAL A 82 5.70 6.09 0.24
C VAL A 82 4.79 7.07 -0.46
N VAL A 83 3.70 6.58 -1.03
CA VAL A 83 2.66 7.37 -1.67
C VAL A 83 1.35 7.16 -0.91
N VAL A 84 0.68 8.26 -0.58
CA VAL A 84 -0.60 8.25 0.16
C VAL A 84 -1.63 9.02 -0.64
N TYR A 85 -2.83 8.47 -0.71
CA TYR A 85 -4.01 9.12 -1.27
C TYR A 85 -5.17 9.02 -0.27
N PHE A 86 -5.80 10.16 0.00
CA PHE A 86 -7.04 10.22 0.75
C PHE A 86 -8.15 10.74 -0.18
N GLY A 87 -9.18 9.92 -0.35
CA GLY A 87 -10.37 10.27 -1.12
C GLY A 87 -11.53 10.72 -0.22
N VAL A 88 -12.64 11.07 -0.85
CA VAL A 88 -13.94 11.26 -0.20
C VAL A 88 -15.00 10.50 -1.00
N LEU A 89 -16.09 10.10 -0.35
CA LEU A 89 -17.22 9.46 -1.03
C LEU A 89 -17.97 10.50 -1.84
N GLU A 90 -17.84 10.43 -3.16
CA GLU A 90 -18.72 11.17 -4.07
C GLU A 90 -19.73 10.24 -4.75
N ASN A 91 -19.49 8.92 -4.71
CA ASN A 91 -20.35 7.92 -5.31
C ASN A 91 -20.98 7.03 -4.23
N THR A 92 -22.27 6.70 -4.36
CA THR A 92 -23.03 5.87 -3.41
C THR A 92 -23.20 4.42 -3.88
N GLY A 93 -22.51 4.02 -4.95
CA GLY A 93 -22.63 2.68 -5.54
C GLY A 93 -21.58 1.69 -5.03
N ASP A 94 -21.96 0.40 -5.00
CA ASP A 94 -21.05 -0.71 -4.74
C ASP A 94 -20.34 -1.18 -6.03
N PRO A 95 -19.11 -1.71 -5.95
CA PRO A 95 -18.27 -1.83 -4.75
C PRO A 95 -17.42 -0.58 -4.47
N ASP A 96 -17.20 -0.25 -3.19
CA ASP A 96 -16.30 0.83 -2.76
C ASP A 96 -14.96 0.27 -2.20
N PRO A 97 -13.81 0.78 -2.68
CA PRO A 97 -13.67 1.73 -3.79
C PRO A 97 -13.88 1.10 -5.15
N ASP A 98 -14.43 1.89 -6.08
CA ASP A 98 -14.65 1.50 -7.47
C ASP A 98 -13.34 0.88 -8.01
N PRO A 99 -13.35 -0.41 -8.36
CA PRO A 99 -12.16 -1.11 -8.83
C PRO A 99 -11.58 -0.49 -10.10
N ASN A 100 -12.40 0.18 -10.91
CA ASN A 100 -11.98 0.89 -12.12
C ASN A 100 -11.26 2.20 -11.81
N PHE A 101 -11.47 2.77 -10.62
CA PHE A 101 -10.70 3.92 -10.13
C PHE A 101 -9.48 3.46 -9.32
N GLN A 102 -9.69 2.57 -8.34
CA GLN A 102 -8.63 2.11 -7.44
C GLN A 102 -7.50 1.41 -8.21
N GLY A 103 -7.81 0.57 -9.21
CA GLY A 103 -6.79 -0.13 -9.99
C GLY A 103 -5.79 0.83 -10.66
N PRO A 104 -6.24 1.76 -11.52
CA PRO A 104 -5.38 2.79 -12.10
C PRO A 104 -4.67 3.68 -11.09
N LEU A 105 -5.34 4.07 -9.99
CA LEU A 105 -4.73 4.85 -8.91
C LEU A 105 -3.51 4.13 -8.34
N VAL A 106 -3.65 2.85 -7.96
CA VAL A 106 -2.55 2.07 -7.38
C VAL A 106 -1.41 1.88 -8.39
N LYS A 107 -1.72 1.70 -9.70
CA LYS A 107 -0.67 1.64 -10.74
C LYS A 107 0.11 2.95 -10.86
N MET A 108 -0.57 4.10 -10.78
CA MET A 108 0.10 5.41 -10.78
C MET A 108 0.98 5.55 -9.53
N MET A 109 0.45 5.21 -8.35
CA MET A 109 1.20 5.24 -7.09
C MET A 109 2.44 4.33 -7.13
N ALA A 110 2.32 3.13 -7.70
CA ALA A 110 3.44 2.20 -7.86
C ALA A 110 4.54 2.76 -8.78
N LYS A 111 4.17 3.47 -9.86
CA LYS A 111 5.12 4.18 -10.73
C LYS A 111 5.87 5.27 -9.97
N LEU A 112 5.14 6.15 -9.28
CA LEU A 112 5.74 7.23 -8.46
C LEU A 112 6.66 6.67 -7.37
N ALA A 113 6.28 5.54 -6.74
CA ALA A 113 7.10 4.89 -5.73
C ALA A 113 8.33 4.17 -6.31
N ALA A 114 8.47 4.07 -7.63
CA ALA A 114 9.62 3.46 -8.30
C ALA A 114 10.58 4.50 -8.90
N GLU A 115 10.26 5.80 -8.84
CA GLU A 115 11.10 6.89 -9.37
C GLU A 115 12.31 7.13 -8.44
N VAL A 116 13.53 6.90 -8.95
CA VAL A 116 14.81 7.14 -8.27
C VAL A 116 15.75 7.93 -9.17
#